data_AF-A0A9D1N288-F1
#
_entry.id   AF-A0A9D1N288-F1
#
_cell.length_a   1.000
_cell.length_b   1.000
_cell.length_c   1.000
_cell.angle_alpha   90.00
_cell.angle_beta   90.00
_cell.angle_gamma   90.00
#
_symmetry.space_group_name_H-M   'P 1'
#
loop_
_entity.id
_entity.type
_entity.pdbx_description
1 polymer ?
#
loop_
_entity_poly.entity_id
_entity_poly.type
_entity_poly.pdbx_seq_one_letter_code
_entity_poly.pdbx_strand_id
1 'polypeptide(L)'
;MSNFEFLKQINKDLFKIAAEAEELFRDEYFEQSITQTRRLGENLCRLIMGSNAGVDDTFDNMLATLKDTPHPSEIEKEFIDDLYFIKKAGNASVHSLQVKKDADIAKDALECLERSFEACLNFAVYKCNASDDLLNLVFDEEMLMTGKKSKSATLQERYTAERKKHLSRNDEKQQKEQSLDNPPKKRKKKSKKTAMEEYEEYFEIKKRKKSENTSQKSMLREIAETILAGIIIYIAYLLFFNK
;
A
#
# COMPACT_ATOMS: atom_id res chain seq x y z
N MET A 1 13.67 4.37 -11.51
CA MET A 1 13.40 4.60 -10.06
C MET A 1 12.25 3.69 -9.69
N SER A 2 12.22 3.11 -8.49
CA SER A 2 11.24 2.07 -8.11
C SER A 2 10.48 2.46 -6.84
N ASN A 3 9.21 2.08 -6.70
CA ASN A 3 8.48 2.20 -5.42
C ASN A 3 9.13 1.35 -4.33
N PHE A 4 9.77 0.25 -4.72
CA PHE A 4 10.35 -0.73 -3.84
C PHE A 4 11.81 -0.43 -3.46
N GLU A 5 12.31 0.78 -3.74
CA GLU A 5 13.71 1.16 -3.52
C GLU A 5 14.20 0.87 -2.10
N PHE A 6 13.31 1.00 -1.11
CA PHE A 6 13.59 0.68 0.30
C PHE A 6 14.04 -0.78 0.52
N LEU A 7 13.62 -1.71 -0.34
CA LEU A 7 14.03 -3.11 -0.26
C LEU A 7 15.50 -3.35 -0.62
N LYS A 8 16.18 -2.43 -1.33
CA LYS A 8 17.59 -2.65 -1.74
C LYS A 8 18.54 -2.96 -0.59
N GLN A 9 18.28 -2.35 0.57
CA GLN A 9 19.09 -2.53 1.78
C GLN A 9 18.56 -3.66 2.68
N ILE A 10 17.32 -4.07 2.49
CA ILE A 10 16.64 -5.07 3.34
C ILE A 10 16.75 -6.46 2.73
N ASN A 11 16.34 -6.60 1.47
CA ASN A 11 16.43 -7.84 0.71
C ASN A 11 16.54 -7.53 -0.79
N LYS A 12 17.75 -7.72 -1.34
CA LYS A 12 18.05 -7.44 -2.75
C LYS A 12 17.28 -8.31 -3.73
N ASP A 13 16.92 -9.53 -3.34
CA ASP A 13 16.22 -10.45 -4.24
C ASP A 13 14.72 -10.11 -4.30
N LEU A 14 14.09 -9.74 -3.18
CA LEU A 14 12.76 -9.14 -3.20
C LEU A 14 12.73 -7.85 -4.03
N PHE A 15 13.74 -6.98 -3.87
CA PHE A 15 13.86 -5.76 -4.67
C PHE A 15 13.90 -6.05 -6.17
N LYS A 16 14.70 -7.03 -6.62
CA LYS A 16 14.79 -7.38 -8.04
C LYS A 16 13.45 -7.83 -8.61
N ILE A 17 12.75 -8.72 -7.91
CA ILE A 17 11.44 -9.24 -8.36
C ILE A 17 10.43 -8.09 -8.44
N ALA A 18 10.42 -7.21 -7.43
CA ALA A 18 9.50 -6.08 -7.40
C ALA A 18 9.79 -5.03 -8.48
N ALA A 19 11.08 -4.71 -8.71
CA ALA A 19 11.49 -3.79 -9.77
C ALA A 19 11.16 -4.33 -11.17
N GLU A 20 11.34 -5.64 -11.38
CA GLU A 20 10.94 -6.33 -12.62
C GLU A 20 9.42 -6.27 -12.81
N ALA A 21 8.63 -6.47 -11.75
CA ALA A 21 7.17 -6.34 -11.84
C ALA A 21 6.75 -4.92 -12.27
N GLU A 22 7.36 -3.87 -11.71
CA GLU A 22 7.10 -2.49 -12.12
C GLU A 22 7.55 -2.20 -13.56
N GLU A 23 8.63 -2.81 -14.02
CA GLU A 23 9.11 -2.70 -15.41
C GLU A 23 8.13 -3.34 -16.39
N LEU A 24 7.71 -4.58 -16.12
CA LEU A 24 6.70 -5.27 -16.91
C LEU A 24 5.38 -4.48 -16.97
N PHE A 25 4.98 -3.85 -15.86
CA PHE A 25 3.80 -2.99 -15.85
C PHE A 25 3.94 -1.78 -16.79
N ARG A 26 5.08 -1.09 -16.74
CA ARG A 26 5.36 0.07 -17.63
C ARG A 26 5.40 -0.32 -19.10
N ASP A 27 5.89 -1.52 -19.38
CA ASP A 27 5.99 -2.07 -20.72
C ASP A 27 4.69 -2.75 -21.18
N GLU A 28 3.59 -2.58 -20.41
CA GLU A 28 2.24 -3.10 -20.69
C GLU A 28 2.14 -4.64 -20.69
N TYR A 29 3.16 -5.33 -20.17
CA TYR A 29 3.14 -6.77 -19.89
C TYR A 29 2.42 -7.07 -18.56
N PHE A 30 1.13 -6.70 -18.49
CA PHE A 30 0.35 -6.73 -17.26
C PHE A 30 0.21 -8.13 -16.64
N GLU A 31 0.05 -9.18 -17.44
CA GLU A 31 -0.01 -10.57 -16.95
C GLU A 31 1.30 -11.01 -16.30
N GLN A 32 2.42 -10.64 -16.91
CA GLN A 32 3.75 -10.94 -16.41
C GLN A 32 4.04 -10.12 -15.15
N SER A 33 3.59 -8.86 -15.09
CA SER A 33 3.63 -8.04 -13.87
C SER A 33 2.87 -8.72 -12.72
N ILE A 34 1.65 -9.19 -12.97
CA ILE A 34 0.86 -9.94 -11.98
C ILE A 34 1.59 -11.23 -11.56
N THR A 35 2.15 -11.97 -12.51
CA THR A 35 2.92 -13.20 -12.23
C THR A 35 4.15 -12.90 -11.35
N GLN A 36 4.85 -11.80 -11.60
CA GLN A 36 6.00 -11.39 -10.79
C GLN A 36 5.59 -10.92 -9.39
N THR A 37 4.46 -10.23 -9.23
CA THR A 37 3.93 -9.93 -7.88
C THR A 37 3.53 -11.20 -7.12
N ARG A 38 2.98 -12.22 -7.78
CA ARG A 38 2.74 -13.55 -7.19
C ARG A 38 4.03 -14.17 -6.67
N ARG A 39 5.08 -14.17 -7.51
CA ARG A 39 6.41 -14.68 -7.14
C ARG A 39 6.98 -13.89 -5.96
N LEU A 40 6.80 -12.57 -5.94
CA LEU A 40 7.22 -11.71 -4.84
C LEU A 40 6.53 -12.09 -3.54
N GLY A 41 5.20 -12.24 -3.56
CA GLY A 41 4.40 -12.66 -2.40
C GLY A 41 4.80 -14.04 -1.87
N GLU A 42 5.09 -14.98 -2.75
CA GLU A 42 5.57 -16.32 -2.37
C GLU A 42 6.93 -16.27 -1.66
N ASN A 43 7.88 -15.49 -2.19
CA ASN A 43 9.18 -15.30 -1.55
C ASN A 43 9.05 -14.57 -0.21
N LEU A 44 8.16 -13.59 -0.12
CA LEU A 44 7.89 -12.86 1.11
C LEU A 44 7.31 -13.77 2.19
N CYS A 45 6.33 -14.58 1.83
CA CYS A 45 5.70 -15.57 2.70
C CYS A 45 6.74 -16.56 3.26
N ARG A 46 7.61 -17.09 2.38
CA ARG A 46 8.71 -17.97 2.78
C ARG A 46 9.69 -17.31 3.75
N LEU A 47 10.04 -16.05 3.51
CA LEU A 47 10.94 -15.29 4.40
C LEU A 47 10.37 -15.05 5.80
N ILE A 48 9.04 -14.91 5.90
CA ILE A 48 8.34 -14.75 7.18
C ILE A 48 8.28 -16.08 7.92
N MET A 49 7.96 -17.16 7.22
CA MET A 49 7.95 -18.50 7.81
C MET A 49 9.34 -18.95 8.25
N GLY A 50 10.41 -18.50 7.58
CA GLY A 50 11.79 -18.80 7.97
C GLY A 50 12.05 -20.30 8.00
N SER A 51 12.47 -20.83 9.16
CA SER A 51 12.71 -22.27 9.35
C SER A 51 11.45 -23.12 9.33
N ASN A 52 10.26 -22.51 9.45
CA ASN A 52 8.99 -23.23 9.41
C ASN A 52 8.52 -23.50 7.98
N ALA A 53 9.16 -22.90 6.95
CA ALA A 53 8.86 -23.21 5.56
C ALA A 53 9.63 -24.47 5.12
N GLY A 54 8.90 -25.52 4.77
CA GLY A 54 9.45 -26.69 4.09
C GLY A 54 9.98 -26.34 2.70
N VAL A 55 10.96 -27.11 2.24
CA VAL A 55 11.58 -26.92 0.91
C VAL A 55 10.54 -27.04 -0.20
N ASP A 56 9.61 -27.98 -0.06
CA ASP A 56 8.55 -28.27 -1.03
C ASP A 56 7.22 -27.58 -0.72
N ASP A 57 7.19 -26.69 0.28
CA ASP A 57 5.97 -25.97 0.61
C ASP A 57 5.56 -25.03 -0.52
N THR A 58 4.33 -25.19 -0.96
CA THR A 58 3.72 -24.31 -1.95
C THR A 58 3.31 -22.99 -1.31
N PHE A 59 3.09 -21.96 -2.13
CA PHE A 59 2.54 -20.69 -1.64
C PHE A 59 1.20 -20.90 -0.89
N ASP A 60 0.39 -21.86 -1.30
CA ASP A 60 -0.88 -22.22 -0.67
C ASP A 60 -0.68 -22.79 0.74
N ASN A 61 0.24 -23.74 0.89
CA ASN A 61 0.57 -24.35 2.18
C ASN A 61 1.04 -23.27 3.15
N MET A 62 1.99 -22.45 2.70
CA MET A 62 2.58 -21.40 3.52
C MET A 62 1.53 -20.37 4.00
N LEU A 63 0.61 -19.96 3.12
CA LEU A 63 -0.45 -19.03 3.49
C LEU A 63 -1.47 -19.63 4.45
N ALA A 64 -1.83 -20.91 4.27
CA ALA A 64 -2.72 -21.60 5.20
C ALA A 64 -2.10 -21.65 6.60
N THR A 65 -0.81 -22.00 6.70
CA THR A 65 -0.10 -22.00 7.98
C THR A 65 -0.06 -20.61 8.62
N LEU A 66 0.25 -19.56 7.86
CA LEU A 66 0.22 -18.19 8.39
C LEU A 66 -1.17 -17.86 8.93
N LYS A 67 -2.23 -18.10 8.16
CA LYS A 67 -3.62 -17.81 8.55
C LYS A 67 -4.10 -18.54 9.81
N ASP A 68 -3.62 -19.76 10.03
CA ASP A 68 -3.98 -20.56 11.20
C ASP A 68 -3.23 -20.13 12.47
N THR A 69 -2.25 -19.23 12.34
CA THR A 69 -1.48 -18.68 13.46
C THR A 69 -2.27 -17.51 14.09
N PRO A 70 -2.27 -17.34 15.43
CA PRO A 70 -2.94 -16.19 16.04
C PRO A 70 -2.37 -14.85 15.55
N HIS A 71 -3.25 -13.95 15.07
CA HIS A 71 -2.89 -12.61 14.60
C HIS A 71 -3.41 -11.54 15.59
N PRO A 72 -2.55 -11.04 16.50
CA PRO A 72 -2.95 -10.04 17.48
C PRO A 72 -3.26 -8.65 16.90
N SER A 73 -2.89 -8.37 15.64
CA SER A 73 -3.08 -7.04 15.04
C SER A 73 -3.85 -7.08 13.71
N GLU A 74 -4.62 -6.02 13.41
CA GLU A 74 -5.29 -5.86 12.11
C GLU A 74 -4.28 -5.72 10.96
N ILE A 75 -3.10 -5.16 11.22
CA ILE A 75 -2.03 -5.02 10.22
C ILE A 75 -1.54 -6.40 9.74
N GLU A 76 -1.41 -7.37 10.65
CA GLU A 76 -1.05 -8.74 10.28
C GLU A 76 -2.14 -9.43 9.45
N LYS A 77 -3.42 -9.14 9.72
CA LYS A 77 -4.53 -9.64 8.92
C LYS A 77 -4.52 -9.02 7.52
N GLU A 78 -4.38 -7.70 7.42
CA GLU A 78 -4.26 -6.98 6.14
C GLU A 78 -3.09 -7.54 5.30
N PHE A 79 -1.94 -7.78 5.94
CA PHE A 79 -0.78 -8.39 5.31
C PHE A 79 -1.11 -9.77 4.69
N ILE A 80 -1.81 -10.64 5.42
CA ILE A 80 -2.19 -11.96 4.93
C ILE A 80 -3.24 -11.87 3.83
N ASP A 81 -4.22 -10.98 3.97
CA ASP A 81 -5.24 -10.71 2.96
C ASP A 81 -4.62 -10.22 1.65
N ASP A 82 -3.60 -9.36 1.72
CA ASP A 82 -2.84 -8.91 0.57
C ASP A 82 -2.12 -10.07 -0.13
N LEU A 83 -1.47 -10.96 0.63
CA LEU A 83 -0.84 -12.13 0.04
C LEU A 83 -1.86 -13.09 -0.61
N TYR A 84 -3.03 -13.30 0.01
CA TYR A 84 -4.09 -14.11 -0.60
C TYR A 84 -4.63 -13.48 -1.89
N PHE A 85 -4.79 -12.16 -1.91
CA PHE A 85 -5.21 -11.44 -3.11
C PHE A 85 -4.20 -11.65 -4.25
N ILE A 86 -2.92 -11.37 -3.97
CA ILE A 86 -1.85 -11.46 -4.96
C ILE A 86 -1.72 -12.89 -5.49
N LYS A 87 -1.80 -13.89 -4.60
CA LYS A 87 -1.82 -15.31 -4.99
C LYS A 87 -2.97 -15.60 -5.95
N LYS A 88 -4.19 -15.19 -5.59
CA LYS A 88 -5.40 -15.45 -6.39
C LYS A 88 -5.30 -14.80 -7.77
N ALA A 89 -4.88 -13.54 -7.84
CA ALA A 89 -4.68 -12.81 -9.08
C ALA A 89 -3.59 -13.46 -9.96
N GLY A 90 -2.46 -13.81 -9.35
CA GLY A 90 -1.37 -14.56 -9.98
C GLY A 90 -1.82 -15.86 -10.63
N ASN A 91 -2.48 -16.72 -9.87
CA ASN A 91 -2.97 -18.00 -10.39
C ASN A 91 -3.98 -17.79 -11.54
N ALA A 92 -4.85 -16.78 -11.43
CA ALA A 92 -5.80 -16.45 -12.49
C ALA A 92 -5.10 -15.94 -13.76
N SER A 93 -4.03 -15.15 -13.64
CA SER A 93 -3.30 -14.62 -14.81
C SER A 93 -2.62 -15.70 -15.64
N VAL A 94 -2.18 -16.80 -15.03
CA VAL A 94 -1.46 -17.88 -15.72
C VAL A 94 -2.40 -18.98 -16.24
N HIS A 95 -3.53 -19.20 -15.57
CA HIS A 95 -4.41 -20.35 -15.83
C HIS A 95 -5.80 -19.97 -16.37
N SER A 96 -6.12 -18.69 -16.50
CA SER A 96 -7.40 -18.27 -17.08
C SER A 96 -7.43 -18.57 -18.58
N LEU A 97 -8.44 -19.32 -19.00
CA LEU A 97 -8.77 -19.48 -20.43
C LEU A 97 -9.48 -18.23 -21.00
N GLN A 98 -9.91 -17.31 -20.15
CA GLN A 98 -10.58 -16.09 -20.54
C GLN A 98 -9.56 -14.97 -20.73
N VAL A 99 -9.52 -14.44 -21.95
CA VAL A 99 -8.78 -13.22 -22.29
C VAL A 99 -9.55 -12.03 -21.71
N LYS A 100 -8.95 -11.36 -20.72
CA LYS A 100 -9.49 -10.10 -20.19
C LYS A 100 -9.22 -8.97 -21.18
N LYS A 101 -10.02 -7.91 -21.10
CA LYS A 101 -9.71 -6.68 -21.83
C LYS A 101 -8.48 -6.02 -21.20
N ASP A 102 -7.65 -5.38 -22.03
CA ASP A 102 -6.40 -4.72 -21.61
C ASP A 102 -6.61 -3.75 -20.44
N ALA A 103 -7.70 -2.98 -20.45
CA ALA A 103 -8.02 -2.02 -19.38
C ALA A 103 -8.37 -2.69 -18.04
N ASP A 104 -8.90 -3.92 -18.06
CA ASP A 104 -9.25 -4.65 -16.84
C ASP A 104 -8.01 -5.35 -16.26
N ILE A 105 -7.14 -5.89 -17.12
CA ILE A 105 -5.90 -6.53 -16.66
C ILE A 105 -4.87 -5.51 -16.14
N ALA A 106 -4.84 -4.31 -16.72
CA ALA A 106 -4.04 -3.21 -16.20
C ALA A 106 -4.46 -2.81 -14.77
N LYS A 107 -5.76 -2.78 -14.48
CA LYS A 107 -6.27 -2.50 -13.11
C LYS A 107 -5.88 -3.59 -12.13
N ASP A 108 -6.03 -4.85 -12.54
CA ASP A 108 -5.64 -5.99 -11.71
C ASP A 108 -4.13 -5.96 -11.42
N ALA A 109 -3.31 -5.63 -12.42
CA ALA A 109 -1.86 -5.51 -12.27
C ALA A 109 -1.46 -4.36 -11.34
N LEU A 110 -2.14 -3.22 -11.43
CA LEU A 110 -1.92 -2.10 -10.51
C LEU A 110 -2.27 -2.50 -9.07
N GLU A 111 -3.44 -3.10 -8.84
CA GLU A 111 -3.85 -3.50 -7.49
C GLU A 111 -2.89 -4.55 -6.91
N CYS A 112 -2.37 -5.46 -7.75
CA CYS A 112 -1.34 -6.41 -7.32
C CYS A 112 -0.04 -5.71 -6.91
N LEU A 113 0.41 -4.69 -7.63
CA LEU A 113 1.60 -3.90 -7.28
C LEU A 113 1.40 -3.12 -5.98
N GLU A 114 0.25 -2.47 -5.81
CA GLU A 114 -0.08 -1.72 -4.59
C GLU A 114 -0.08 -2.63 -3.35
N ARG A 115 -0.78 -3.76 -3.42
CA ARG A 115 -0.82 -4.73 -2.31
C ARG A 115 0.55 -5.37 -2.07
N SER A 116 1.31 -5.63 -3.12
CA SER A 116 2.68 -6.13 -2.99
C SER A 116 3.58 -5.13 -2.28
N PHE A 117 3.40 -3.83 -2.56
CA PHE A 117 4.10 -2.76 -1.89
C PHE A 117 3.76 -2.71 -0.40
N GLU A 118 2.47 -2.72 -0.04
CA GLU A 118 2.03 -2.74 1.38
C GLU A 118 2.57 -3.98 2.10
N ALA A 119 2.51 -5.15 1.47
CA ALA A 119 3.07 -6.38 2.03
C ALA A 119 4.58 -6.27 2.27
N CYS A 120 5.33 -5.77 1.28
CA CYS A 120 6.77 -5.55 1.41
C CYS A 120 7.12 -4.49 2.47
N LEU A 121 6.31 -3.45 2.59
CA LEU A 121 6.49 -2.39 3.58
C LEU A 121 6.27 -2.94 5.01
N ASN A 122 5.22 -3.73 5.22
CA ASN A 122 4.96 -4.40 6.49
C ASN A 122 6.12 -5.33 6.87
N PHE A 123 6.65 -6.10 5.92
CA PHE A 123 7.84 -6.92 6.13
C PHE A 123 9.08 -6.07 6.48
N ALA A 124 9.30 -4.96 5.79
CA ALA A 124 10.41 -4.05 6.06
C ALA A 124 10.32 -3.45 7.47
N VAL A 125 9.14 -3.00 7.88
CA VAL A 125 8.88 -2.48 9.24
C VAL A 125 9.16 -3.56 10.29
N TYR A 126 8.72 -4.81 10.04
CA TYR A 126 9.00 -5.94 10.92
C TYR A 126 10.50 -6.25 11.04
N LYS A 127 11.26 -6.21 9.93
CA LYS A 127 12.69 -6.57 9.93
C LYS A 127 13.61 -5.46 10.40
N CYS A 128 13.30 -4.20 10.10
CA CYS A 128 14.19 -3.06 10.30
C CYS A 128 13.75 -2.12 11.42
N ASN A 129 12.70 -2.48 12.16
CA ASN A 129 11.94 -1.60 13.05
C ASN A 129 11.27 -0.43 12.31
N ALA A 130 10.23 0.13 12.94
CA ALA A 130 9.38 1.17 12.38
C ALA A 130 10.09 2.54 12.31
N SER A 131 11.05 2.70 11.40
CA SER A 131 11.66 4.01 11.13
C SER A 131 10.64 4.97 10.52
N ASP A 132 10.71 6.25 10.88
CA ASP A 132 9.81 7.29 10.35
C ASP A 132 9.82 7.34 8.82
N ASP A 133 10.98 7.09 8.20
CA ASP A 133 11.11 7.07 6.74
C ASP A 133 10.28 5.95 6.12
N LEU A 134 10.28 4.74 6.70
CA LEU A 134 9.46 3.61 6.22
C LEU A 134 7.97 3.90 6.42
N LEU A 135 7.58 4.39 7.59
CA LEU A 135 6.16 4.66 7.93
C LEU A 135 5.50 5.75 7.07
N ASN A 136 6.31 6.56 6.38
CA ASN A 136 5.84 7.60 5.47
C ASN A 136 5.85 7.18 3.99
N LEU A 137 6.31 5.97 3.67
CA LEU A 137 6.26 5.45 2.31
C LEU A 137 4.82 5.18 1.89
N VAL A 138 4.50 5.58 0.67
CA VAL A 138 3.22 5.34 0.01
C VAL A 138 3.52 4.97 -1.43
N PHE A 139 2.75 4.03 -1.99
CA PHE A 139 2.86 3.69 -3.40
C PHE A 139 2.56 4.91 -4.29
N ASP A 140 3.52 5.28 -5.13
CA ASP A 140 3.45 6.38 -6.09
C ASP A 140 3.18 5.82 -7.49
N GLU A 141 1.89 5.83 -7.86
CA GLU A 141 1.41 5.42 -9.18
C GLU A 141 1.95 6.33 -10.29
N GLU A 142 2.19 7.62 -10.03
CA GLU A 142 2.77 8.54 -11.03
C GLU A 142 4.24 8.18 -11.28
N MET A 143 4.98 7.82 -10.23
CA MET A 143 6.33 7.29 -10.37
C MET A 143 6.36 5.96 -11.10
N LEU A 144 5.41 5.06 -10.82
CA LEU A 144 5.28 3.80 -11.54
C LEU A 144 5.20 4.06 -13.05
N MET A 145 4.32 4.97 -13.49
CA MET A 145 4.10 5.26 -14.92
C MET A 145 5.25 6.05 -15.57
N THR A 146 5.77 7.06 -14.88
CA THR A 146 6.68 8.04 -15.50
C THR A 146 8.16 7.76 -15.23
N GLY A 147 8.45 6.83 -14.30
CA GLY A 147 9.81 6.57 -13.80
C GLY A 147 10.41 7.69 -12.95
N LYS A 148 9.65 8.76 -12.67
CA LYS A 148 10.06 9.94 -11.91
C LYS A 148 9.18 10.08 -10.67
N LYS A 149 9.78 10.31 -9.49
CA LYS A 149 9.00 10.64 -8.28
C LYS A 149 8.07 11.81 -8.56
N SER A 150 6.82 11.70 -8.11
CA SER A 150 5.88 12.81 -8.20
C SER A 150 6.48 14.04 -7.53
N LYS A 151 6.44 15.18 -8.22
CA LYS A 151 6.84 16.48 -7.64
C LYS A 151 5.76 17.03 -6.69
N SER A 152 4.58 16.41 -6.68
CA SER A 152 3.51 16.82 -5.80
C SER A 152 3.75 16.23 -4.43
N ALA A 153 3.91 17.09 -3.42
CA ALA A 153 4.02 16.64 -2.04
C ALA A 153 2.85 15.69 -1.74
N THR A 154 3.16 14.50 -1.23
CA THR A 154 2.14 13.52 -0.86
C THR A 154 1.20 14.17 0.15
N LEU A 155 -0.06 13.74 0.23
CA LEU A 155 -0.99 14.31 1.21
C LEU A 155 -0.45 14.20 2.65
N GLN A 156 0.35 13.17 2.94
CA GLN A 156 1.04 12.96 4.21
C GLN A 156 2.20 13.96 4.43
N GLU A 157 2.98 14.27 3.39
CA GLU A 157 3.95 15.38 3.43
C GLU A 157 3.27 16.74 3.60
N ARG A 158 2.11 16.94 2.96
CA ARG A 158 1.29 18.14 3.19
C ARG A 158 0.77 18.18 4.61
N TYR A 159 0.31 17.07 5.19
CA TYR A 159 -0.21 17.00 6.55
C TYR A 159 0.87 17.19 7.62
N THR A 160 2.06 16.60 7.41
CA THR A 160 3.22 16.79 8.30
C THR A 160 3.80 18.20 8.18
N ALA A 161 3.83 18.77 6.97
CA ALA A 161 4.15 20.18 6.77
C ALA A 161 3.09 21.10 7.40
N GLU A 162 1.80 20.78 7.30
CA GLU A 162 0.72 21.56 7.92
C GLU A 162 0.75 21.43 9.44
N ARG A 163 1.06 20.25 10.02
CA ARG A 163 1.32 20.09 11.46
C ARG A 163 2.50 20.93 11.92
N LYS A 164 3.64 20.87 11.22
CA LYS A 164 4.82 21.70 11.51
C LYS A 164 4.50 23.20 11.38
N LYS A 165 3.69 23.58 10.38
CA LYS A 165 3.19 24.95 10.21
C LYS A 165 2.21 25.36 11.30
N HIS A 166 1.33 24.47 11.77
CA HIS A 166 0.39 24.73 12.87
C HIS A 166 1.12 24.89 14.21
N LEU A 167 2.16 24.09 14.45
CA LEU A 167 3.07 24.25 15.58
C LEU A 167 3.77 25.63 15.55
N SER A 168 4.09 26.16 14.36
CA SER A 168 4.66 27.51 14.19
C SER A 168 3.64 28.64 14.02
N ARG A 169 2.36 28.33 13.78
CA ARG A 169 1.25 29.29 13.55
C ARG A 169 0.31 29.43 14.74
N ASN A 170 0.47 28.63 15.78
CA ASN A 170 -0.27 28.84 17.04
C ASN A 170 0.11 30.16 17.75
N ASP A 171 1.14 30.86 17.28
CA ASP A 171 1.44 32.26 17.68
C ASP A 171 0.78 33.33 16.80
N GLU A 172 0.18 32.96 15.66
CA GLU A 172 -0.35 33.94 14.71
C GLU A 172 -1.70 33.54 14.11
N LYS A 173 -2.76 34.03 14.78
CA LYS A 173 -4.05 34.44 14.18
C LYS A 173 -4.89 33.28 13.63
N GLN A 174 -5.89 32.78 14.36
CA GLN A 174 -7.17 33.47 14.59
C GLN A 174 -7.36 34.69 13.68
N GLN A 175 -7.84 34.49 12.45
CA GLN A 175 -8.90 35.31 11.83
C GLN A 175 -9.11 34.98 10.34
N LYS A 176 -10.40 34.80 10.01
CA LYS A 176 -11.08 34.94 8.69
C LYS A 176 -11.26 33.69 7.84
N GLU A 177 -12.38 33.04 8.12
CA GLU A 177 -13.14 32.21 7.18
C GLU A 177 -13.73 33.03 6.02
N GLN A 178 -13.94 32.28 4.95
CA GLN A 178 -14.30 32.64 3.58
C GLN A 178 -15.78 32.95 3.40
N SER A 179 -16.09 33.61 2.27
CA SER A 179 -17.41 33.60 1.67
C SER A 179 -17.36 33.27 0.17
N LEU A 180 -18.36 32.49 -0.25
CA LEU A 180 -19.12 32.52 -1.53
C LEU A 180 -18.90 31.48 -2.65
N ASP A 181 -20.02 31.30 -3.35
CA ASP A 181 -20.62 30.12 -3.98
C ASP A 181 -20.39 29.99 -5.52
N ASN A 182 -20.84 28.85 -6.08
CA ASN A 182 -20.64 28.27 -7.43
C ASN A 182 -21.22 29.06 -8.65
N PRO A 183 -20.94 28.66 -9.93
CA PRO A 183 -21.88 27.79 -10.69
C PRO A 183 -21.28 26.89 -11.84
N PRO A 184 -22.07 26.01 -12.50
CA PRO A 184 -21.60 24.76 -13.14
C PRO A 184 -21.40 24.78 -14.67
N LYS A 185 -20.66 23.80 -15.22
CA LYS A 185 -20.46 23.63 -16.68
C LYS A 185 -20.88 22.26 -17.24
N LYS A 186 -21.38 22.34 -18.48
CA LYS A 186 -22.16 21.38 -19.28
C LYS A 186 -21.38 20.14 -19.76
N ARG A 187 -22.09 18.99 -19.84
CA ARG A 187 -21.62 17.70 -20.39
C ARG A 187 -21.53 17.72 -21.93
N LYS A 188 -20.43 17.19 -22.49
CA LYS A 188 -20.31 16.79 -23.91
C LYS A 188 -20.12 15.28 -24.04
N LYS A 189 -20.72 14.71 -25.09
CA LYS A 189 -20.71 13.28 -25.47
C LYS A 189 -19.28 12.80 -25.78
N LYS A 190 -18.91 11.61 -25.30
CA LYS A 190 -17.61 10.96 -25.54
C LYS A 190 -17.61 10.08 -26.79
N SER A 191 -16.56 10.22 -27.60
CA SER A 191 -16.09 9.20 -28.54
C SER A 191 -15.39 8.06 -27.78
N LYS A 192 -15.26 6.88 -28.41
CA LYS A 192 -14.57 5.72 -27.84
C LYS A 192 -13.09 6.05 -27.55
N LYS A 193 -12.64 5.70 -26.35
CA LYS A 193 -11.29 5.94 -25.81
C LYS A 193 -10.39 4.73 -25.97
N THR A 194 -9.08 4.95 -25.92
CA THR A 194 -8.07 3.88 -25.85
C THR A 194 -7.91 3.35 -24.40
N ALA A 195 -7.33 2.16 -24.22
CA ALA A 195 -7.20 1.53 -22.90
C ALA A 195 -6.41 2.37 -21.88
N MET A 196 -5.34 3.04 -22.32
CA MET A 196 -4.54 3.96 -21.50
C MET A 196 -5.36 5.20 -21.08
N GLU A 197 -6.17 5.76 -21.97
CA GLU A 197 -7.03 6.92 -21.68
C GLU A 197 -8.22 6.57 -20.75
N GLU A 198 -8.63 5.31 -20.72
CA GLU A 198 -9.61 4.80 -19.76
C GLU A 198 -8.97 4.58 -18.38
N TYR A 199 -7.71 4.13 -18.36
CA TYR A 199 -6.94 3.97 -17.14
C TYR A 199 -6.57 5.31 -16.48
N GLU A 200 -6.11 6.30 -17.26
CA GLU A 200 -5.87 7.66 -16.77
C GLU A 200 -7.14 8.30 -16.18
N GLU A 201 -8.30 8.02 -16.77
CA GLU A 201 -9.57 8.47 -16.23
C GLU A 201 -9.95 7.74 -14.93
N TYR A 202 -9.74 6.43 -14.85
CA TYR A 202 -9.91 5.66 -13.62
C TYR A 202 -8.99 6.18 -12.51
N PHE A 203 -7.73 6.49 -12.85
CA PHE A 203 -6.73 7.07 -11.95
C PHE A 203 -7.20 8.39 -11.35
N GLU A 204 -7.69 9.32 -12.18
CA GLU A 204 -8.24 10.60 -11.73
C GLU A 204 -9.46 10.43 -10.80
N ILE A 205 -10.27 9.38 -11.01
CA ILE A 205 -11.42 9.05 -10.16
C ILE A 205 -10.97 8.41 -8.83
N LYS A 206 -9.98 7.50 -8.86
CA LYS A 206 -9.42 6.83 -7.67
C LYS A 206 -8.71 7.84 -6.76
N LYS A 207 -7.95 8.78 -7.33
CA LYS A 207 -7.29 9.88 -6.60
C LYS A 207 -8.28 10.72 -5.80
N ARG A 208 -9.48 10.96 -6.33
CA ARG A 208 -10.56 11.67 -5.62
C ARG A 208 -11.14 10.84 -4.47
N LYS A 209 -11.38 9.55 -4.67
CA LYS A 209 -11.91 8.64 -3.63
C LYS A 209 -10.91 8.33 -2.50
N LYS A 210 -9.61 8.23 -2.82
CA LYS A 210 -8.54 8.02 -1.82
C LYS A 210 -8.50 9.18 -0.81
N SER A 211 -8.81 10.40 -1.25
CA SER A 211 -8.90 11.58 -0.36
C SER A 211 -10.01 11.48 0.68
N GLU A 212 -11.12 10.80 0.37
CA GLU A 212 -12.26 10.60 1.28
C GLU A 212 -12.00 9.48 2.31
N ASN A 213 -11.39 8.35 1.89
CA ASN A 213 -11.07 7.22 2.79
C ASN A 213 -9.96 7.53 3.82
N THR A 214 -9.10 8.52 3.55
CA THR A 214 -8.07 9.00 4.50
C THR A 214 -8.65 9.51 5.82
N SER A 215 -9.88 10.03 5.80
CA SER A 215 -10.56 10.51 7.02
C SER A 215 -10.94 9.39 7.99
N GLN A 216 -11.06 8.14 7.53
CA GLN A 216 -11.33 6.99 8.39
C GLN A 216 -10.05 6.36 8.95
N LYS A 217 -8.96 6.35 8.18
CA LYS A 217 -7.66 5.81 8.61
C LYS A 217 -6.99 6.69 9.69
N SER A 218 -7.27 8.00 9.71
CA SER A 218 -6.83 8.90 10.81
C SER A 218 -7.54 8.62 12.13
N MET A 219 -8.83 8.29 12.11
CA MET A 219 -9.57 7.92 13.33
C MET A 219 -9.06 6.60 13.94
N LEU A 220 -8.69 5.61 13.13
CA LEU A 220 -8.14 4.34 13.64
C LEU A 220 -6.77 4.52 14.31
N ARG A 221 -5.98 5.49 13.87
CA ARG A 221 -4.68 5.82 14.47
C ARG A 221 -4.82 6.46 15.86
N GLU A 222 -5.83 7.32 16.05
CA GLU A 222 -6.17 7.89 17.37
C GLU A 222 -6.67 6.83 18.36
N ILE A 223 -7.41 5.83 17.88
CA ILE A 223 -7.86 4.68 18.69
C ILE A 223 -6.67 3.80 19.12
N ALA A 224 -5.70 3.56 18.23
CA ALA A 224 -4.52 2.76 18.56
C ALA A 224 -3.62 3.45 19.61
N GLU A 225 -3.44 4.77 19.52
CA GLU A 225 -2.63 5.55 20.48
C GLU A 225 -3.26 5.57 21.89
N THR A 226 -4.58 5.64 21.99
CA THR A 226 -5.31 5.62 23.28
C THR A 226 -5.29 4.24 23.95
N ILE A 227 -5.39 3.16 23.18
CA ILE A 227 -5.27 1.78 23.70
C ILE A 227 -3.85 1.50 24.20
N LEU A 228 -2.83 1.94 23.46
CA LEU A 228 -1.42 1.75 23.85
C LEU A 228 -1.10 2.48 25.16
N ALA A 229 -1.61 3.71 25.33
CA ALA A 229 -1.46 4.47 26.57
C ALA A 229 -2.13 3.77 27.77
N GLY A 230 -3.30 3.18 27.59
CA GLY A 230 -4.01 2.42 28.64
C GLY A 230 -3.24 1.17 29.09
N ILE A 231 -2.63 0.44 28.16
CA ILE A 231 -1.82 -0.76 28.46
C ILE A 231 -0.56 -0.37 29.26
N ILE A 232 0.11 0.72 28.88
CA ILE A 232 1.30 1.21 29.59
C ILE A 232 0.95 1.62 31.04
N ILE A 233 -0.17 2.31 31.24
CA ILE A 233 -0.65 2.70 32.57
C ILE A 233 -1.00 1.47 33.42
N TYR A 234 -1.63 0.45 32.83
CA TYR A 234 -1.99 -0.78 33.54
C TYR A 234 -0.75 -1.60 33.95
N ILE A 235 0.26 -1.71 33.06
CA ILE A 235 1.54 -2.36 33.38
C ILE A 235 2.29 -1.59 34.47
N ALA A 236 2.31 -0.25 34.41
CA ALA A 236 2.88 0.57 35.46
C ALA A 236 2.16 0.38 36.80
N TYR A 237 0.83 0.28 36.79
CA TYR A 237 0.04 0.02 37.99
C TYR A 237 0.39 -1.34 38.62
N LEU A 238 0.47 -2.40 37.81
CA LEU A 238 0.86 -3.73 38.29
C LEU A 238 2.29 -3.79 38.84
N LEU A 239 3.22 -3.03 38.27
CA LEU A 239 4.62 -3.00 38.72
C LEU A 239 4.84 -2.17 40.00
N PHE A 240 4.05 -1.12 40.21
CA PHE A 240 4.26 -0.18 41.31
C PHE A 240 3.29 -0.36 42.49
N PHE A 241 2.09 -0.88 42.27
CA PHE A 241 1.06 -0.98 43.32
C PHE A 241 0.71 -2.41 43.74
N ASN A 242 1.35 -3.42 43.15
CA ASN A 242 1.14 -4.84 43.47
C ASN A 242 2.38 -5.48 44.15
N LYS A 243 3.06 -4.70 45.02
CA LYS A 243 4.09 -5.17 45.96
C LYS A 243 3.61 -5.01 47.39
#